data_AF-A0A970YCP6-F1
#
_entry.id   AF-A0A970YCP6-F1
#
_cell.length_a   1.000
_cell.length_b   1.000
_cell.length_c   1.000
_cell.angle_alpha   90.00
_cell.angle_beta   90.00
_cell.angle_gamma   90.00
#
_symmetry.space_group_name_H-M   'P 1'
#
loop_
_entity.id
_entity.type
_entity.pdbx_description
1 polymer ?
#
loop_
_entity_poly.entity_id
_entity_poly.type
_entity_poly.pdbx_seq_one_letter_code
_entity_poly.pdbx_strand_id
1 'polypeptide(L)'
;MDSSGRRTHSPKIGHNLRECLVSASDSTSLPVIIRYRGGVAPKLPKGADFRVRHAFRALPALAARVPAGHIDRLIQDDAVEHVWLDFRVHALLDRAAPYIGADLAWNSGLTGRGVRIAIIDTGIDPEHPDFADRVTAAVTYAEGGRVRPHSSRRRLIQSTLDGNGHGTHVAGIAAGDGSASQGLYRGVAPEAEILVAKVLADDGSGDASDVIAGLEWAMEQGAQVACLSLGGSQAGDGTDALSTLCDELSEKGLVICVAAGNSGPRPGTIGPPGCAREVISVGAADTPRNEGGTVRVADFSSR
;
A
#
# COMPACT_ATOMS: atom_id res chain seq x y z
N MET A 1 -13.29 -46.23 9.07
CA MET A 1 -13.25 -45.36 7.87
C MET A 1 -12.70 -44.04 8.32
N ASP A 2 -11.50 -43.72 7.85
CA ASP A 2 -10.69 -42.60 8.33
C ASP A 2 -11.40 -41.25 8.10
N SER A 3 -11.59 -40.48 9.18
CA SER A 3 -12.23 -39.16 9.18
C SER A 3 -11.41 -38.08 8.44
N SER A 4 -10.16 -38.39 8.08
CA SER A 4 -9.27 -37.50 7.33
C SER A 4 -9.70 -37.28 5.86
N GLY A 5 -10.36 -38.26 5.23
CA GLY A 5 -10.63 -38.26 3.78
C GLY A 5 -11.84 -37.45 3.32
N ARG A 6 -12.75 -37.01 4.22
CA ARG A 6 -13.97 -36.27 3.84
C ARG A 6 -13.77 -34.75 3.74
N ARG A 7 -12.78 -34.18 4.45
CA ARG A 7 -12.62 -32.71 4.57
C ARG A 7 -11.89 -32.09 3.39
N THR A 8 -10.94 -32.81 2.79
CA THR A 8 -10.04 -32.27 1.74
C THR A 8 -10.66 -32.22 0.35
N HIS A 9 -11.85 -32.80 0.14
CA HIS A 9 -12.50 -32.85 -1.18
C HIS A 9 -13.79 -32.04 -1.29
N SER A 10 -14.24 -31.38 -0.22
CA SER A 10 -15.46 -30.59 -0.26
C SER A 10 -15.31 -29.34 -1.13
N PRO A 11 -16.23 -29.07 -2.08
CA PRO A 11 -16.18 -27.86 -2.90
C PRO A 11 -16.43 -26.58 -2.08
N LYS A 12 -16.95 -26.70 -0.85
CA LYS A 12 -17.15 -25.55 0.06
C LYS A 12 -15.86 -25.09 0.74
N ILE A 13 -14.74 -25.81 0.62
CA ILE A 13 -13.48 -25.47 1.29
C ILE A 13 -12.52 -24.82 0.29
N GLY A 14 -12.08 -23.61 0.61
CA GLY A 14 -11.09 -22.87 -0.17
C GLY A 14 -9.73 -23.55 -0.16
N HIS A 15 -8.99 -23.38 -1.26
CA HIS A 15 -7.70 -24.03 -1.51
C HIS A 15 -6.72 -23.90 -0.33
N ASN A 16 -6.44 -22.69 0.14
CA ASN A 16 -5.47 -22.46 1.23
C ASN A 16 -5.90 -23.11 2.55
N LEU A 17 -7.22 -23.13 2.84
CA LEU A 17 -7.72 -23.81 4.03
C LEU A 17 -7.56 -25.33 3.92
N ARG A 18 -7.78 -25.87 2.72
CA ARG A 18 -7.60 -27.30 2.43
C ARG A 18 -6.18 -27.75 2.72
N GLU A 19 -5.18 -26.97 2.30
CA GLU A 19 -3.76 -27.26 2.58
C GLU A 19 -3.47 -27.21 4.08
N CYS A 20 -3.99 -26.21 4.80
CA CYS A 20 -3.84 -26.13 6.25
C CYS A 20 -4.45 -27.35 6.97
N LEU A 21 -5.59 -27.85 6.48
CA LEU A 21 -6.28 -29.00 7.09
C LEU A 21 -5.54 -30.33 6.92
N VAL A 22 -4.68 -30.47 5.90
CA VAL A 22 -3.87 -31.69 5.70
C VAL A 22 -2.88 -31.90 6.85
N SER A 23 -2.39 -30.81 7.45
CA SER A 23 -1.34 -30.84 8.48
C SER A 23 -1.83 -30.45 9.88
N ALA A 24 -3.06 -29.95 10.02
CA ALA A 24 -3.61 -29.49 11.29
C ALA A 24 -4.17 -30.66 12.13
N SER A 25 -3.82 -30.70 13.42
CA SER A 25 -4.52 -31.54 14.40
C SER A 25 -5.97 -31.06 14.61
N ASP A 26 -6.89 -31.94 14.99
CA ASP A 26 -8.31 -31.59 15.19
C ASP A 26 -8.52 -30.47 16.22
N SER A 27 -7.66 -30.38 17.24
CA SER A 27 -7.68 -29.31 18.24
C SER A 27 -7.09 -27.98 17.76
N THR A 28 -6.39 -27.95 16.62
CA THR A 28 -5.74 -26.74 16.12
C THR A 28 -6.80 -25.70 15.76
N SER A 29 -6.79 -24.57 16.46
CA SER A 29 -7.70 -23.45 16.20
C SER A 29 -7.24 -22.65 14.97
N LEU A 30 -7.97 -22.78 13.87
CA LEU A 30 -7.69 -22.12 12.60
C LEU A 30 -8.54 -20.85 12.43
N PRO A 31 -7.96 -19.74 11.93
CA PRO A 31 -8.72 -18.55 11.56
C PRO A 31 -9.39 -18.79 10.19
N VAL A 32 -10.70 -18.58 10.12
CA VAL A 32 -11.50 -18.85 8.92
C VAL A 32 -12.52 -17.75 8.65
N ILE A 33 -12.87 -17.59 7.37
CA ILE A 33 -14.01 -16.79 6.92
C ILE A 33 -15.09 -17.75 6.43
N ILE A 34 -16.28 -17.68 7.01
CA ILE A 34 -17.42 -18.55 6.71
C ILE A 34 -18.47 -17.72 5.98
N ARG A 35 -18.73 -18.03 4.72
CA ARG A 35 -19.77 -17.43 3.88
C ARG A 35 -21.04 -18.23 3.90
N TYR A 36 -22.16 -17.53 4.02
CA TYR A 36 -23.51 -18.08 4.03
C TYR A 36 -24.23 -17.75 2.71
N ARG A 37 -25.15 -18.63 2.31
CA ARG A 37 -26.00 -18.39 1.14
C ARG A 37 -26.87 -17.14 1.34
N GLY A 38 -27.09 -16.38 0.27
CA GLY A 38 -27.87 -15.14 0.29
C GLY A 38 -29.27 -15.32 0.91
N GLY A 39 -29.70 -14.34 1.71
CA GLY A 39 -30.97 -14.36 2.44
C GLY A 39 -30.92 -15.04 3.81
N VAL A 40 -29.82 -15.71 4.17
CA VAL A 40 -29.62 -16.29 5.50
C VAL A 40 -28.67 -15.39 6.30
N ALA A 41 -29.16 -14.83 7.40
CA ALA A 41 -28.31 -14.07 8.32
C ALA A 41 -27.22 -15.00 8.89
N PRO A 42 -25.95 -14.57 8.98
CA PRO A 42 -24.89 -15.38 9.55
C PRO A 42 -25.27 -15.84 10.96
N LYS A 43 -25.49 -17.14 11.15
CA LYS A 43 -25.70 -17.70 12.50
C LYS A 43 -24.34 -17.79 13.16
N LEU A 44 -24.12 -16.98 14.20
CA LEU A 44 -22.93 -17.07 15.03
C LEU A 44 -22.77 -18.52 15.53
N PRO A 45 -21.69 -19.24 15.19
CA PRO A 45 -21.46 -20.57 15.70
C PRO A 45 -21.43 -20.52 17.23
N LYS A 46 -22.29 -21.30 17.90
CA LYS A 46 -22.40 -21.32 19.36
C LYS A 46 -21.58 -22.48 19.92
N GLY A 47 -20.76 -22.21 20.93
CA GLY A 47 -19.95 -23.20 21.66
C GLY A 47 -18.63 -22.59 22.14
N ALA A 48 -18.03 -23.16 23.19
CA ALA A 48 -16.79 -22.65 23.78
C ALA A 48 -15.60 -22.64 22.80
N ASP A 49 -15.66 -23.50 21.78
CA ASP A 49 -14.58 -23.72 20.83
C ASP A 49 -14.65 -22.80 19.59
N PHE A 50 -15.77 -22.11 19.37
CA PHE A 50 -15.94 -21.19 18.24
C PHE A 50 -15.84 -19.75 18.73
N ARG A 51 -14.83 -19.01 18.24
CA ARG A 51 -14.66 -17.60 18.58
C ARG A 51 -14.88 -16.73 17.36
N VAL A 52 -16.09 -16.16 17.25
CA VAL A 52 -16.38 -15.16 16.22
C VAL A 52 -15.59 -13.89 16.49
N ARG A 53 -14.90 -13.39 15.48
CA ARG A 53 -14.14 -12.14 15.54
C ARG A 53 -14.90 -10.98 14.90
N HIS A 54 -15.54 -11.22 13.76
CA HIS A 54 -16.18 -10.17 12.98
C HIS A 54 -17.31 -10.73 12.11
N ALA A 55 -18.37 -9.96 11.92
CA ALA A 55 -19.41 -10.24 10.93
C ALA A 55 -19.38 -9.13 9.86
N PHE A 56 -19.26 -9.52 8.60
CA PHE A 56 -19.08 -8.57 7.51
C PHE A 56 -20.44 -7.97 7.11
N ARG A 57 -20.45 -6.67 6.78
CA ARG A 57 -21.65 -5.96 6.30
C ARG A 57 -21.82 -6.08 4.78
N ALA A 58 -20.71 -6.06 4.05
CA ALA A 58 -20.69 -6.12 2.58
C ALA A 58 -20.74 -7.55 2.02
N LEU A 59 -20.53 -8.55 2.87
CA LEU A 59 -20.50 -9.97 2.50
C LEU A 59 -21.34 -10.74 3.54
N PRO A 60 -22.23 -11.67 3.15
CA PRO A 60 -22.96 -12.52 4.09
C PRO A 60 -22.01 -13.56 4.69
N ALA A 61 -21.07 -13.12 5.51
CA ALA A 61 -19.99 -13.93 6.05
C ALA A 61 -19.58 -13.48 7.45
N LEU A 62 -18.85 -14.35 8.14
CA LEU A 62 -18.20 -14.04 9.42
C LEU A 62 -16.77 -14.56 9.46
N ALA A 63 -15.90 -13.82 10.12
CA ALA A 63 -14.56 -14.27 10.50
C ALA A 63 -14.60 -14.90 11.89
N ALA A 64 -14.04 -16.09 12.04
CA ALA A 64 -14.01 -16.81 13.31
C ALA A 64 -12.73 -17.64 13.45
N ARG A 65 -12.42 -18.02 14.69
CA ARG A 65 -11.49 -19.11 14.99
C ARG A 65 -12.25 -20.39 15.28
N VAL A 66 -11.87 -21.47 14.62
CA VAL A 66 -12.55 -22.77 14.64
C VAL A 66 -11.51 -23.90 14.74
N PRO A 67 -11.68 -24.90 15.63
CA PRO A 67 -10.84 -26.09 15.63
C PRO A 67 -10.94 -26.82 14.29
N ALA A 68 -9.82 -27.31 13.77
CA ALA A 68 -9.80 -28.04 12.49
C ALA A 68 -10.80 -29.22 12.49
N GLY A 69 -10.99 -29.87 13.64
CA GLY A 69 -11.98 -30.93 13.88
C GLY A 69 -13.42 -30.53 13.58
N HIS A 70 -13.75 -29.25 13.69
CA HIS A 70 -15.10 -28.72 13.55
C HIS A 70 -15.42 -28.19 12.15
N ILE A 71 -14.44 -28.11 11.24
CA ILE A 71 -14.66 -27.62 9.87
C ILE A 71 -15.62 -28.54 9.09
N ASP A 72 -15.58 -29.85 9.34
CA ASP A 72 -16.51 -30.82 8.73
C ASP A 72 -17.97 -30.54 9.06
N ARG A 73 -18.24 -30.15 10.31
CA ARG A 73 -19.58 -29.81 10.75
C ARG A 73 -20.08 -28.53 10.09
N LEU A 74 -19.18 -27.56 9.86
CA LEU A 74 -19.52 -26.32 9.17
C LEU A 74 -19.91 -26.55 7.70
N ILE A 75 -19.18 -27.40 6.99
CA ILE A 75 -19.47 -27.65 5.56
C ILE A 75 -20.72 -28.51 5.35
N GLN A 76 -21.14 -29.28 6.35
CA GLN A 76 -22.39 -30.03 6.35
C GLN A 76 -23.63 -29.15 6.56
N ASP A 77 -23.46 -27.92 7.07
CA ASP A 77 -24.56 -26.97 7.18
C ASP A 77 -24.93 -26.45 5.77
N ASP A 78 -26.19 -26.63 5.38
CA ASP A 78 -26.71 -26.17 4.09
C ASP A 78 -26.71 -24.64 3.95
N ALA A 79 -26.74 -23.91 5.08
CA ALA A 79 -26.62 -22.46 5.08
C ALA A 79 -25.20 -21.98 4.72
N VAL A 80 -24.16 -22.80 4.97
CA VAL A 80 -22.77 -22.48 4.63
C VAL A 80 -22.55 -22.72 3.14
N GLU A 81 -22.20 -21.64 2.43
CA GLU A 81 -21.83 -21.64 1.02
C GLU A 81 -20.34 -21.95 0.85
N HIS A 82 -19.48 -21.32 1.66
CA HIS A 82 -18.03 -21.46 1.53
C HIS A 82 -17.30 -21.21 2.85
N VAL A 83 -16.14 -21.85 3.04
CA VAL A 83 -15.21 -21.58 4.14
C VAL A 83 -13.81 -21.35 3.56
N TRP A 84 -13.20 -20.22 3.92
CA TRP A 84 -11.84 -19.84 3.53
C TRP A 84 -10.94 -19.72 4.75
N LEU A 85 -9.63 -19.80 4.52
CA LEU A 85 -8.63 -19.44 5.51
C LEU A 85 -8.62 -17.91 5.66
N ASP A 86 -8.72 -17.41 6.89
CA ASP A 86 -8.47 -16.01 7.22
C ASP A 86 -6.95 -15.83 7.40
N PHE A 87 -6.25 -15.70 6.26
CA PHE A 87 -4.80 -15.64 6.23
C PHE A 87 -4.29 -14.30 6.75
N ARG A 88 -3.13 -14.31 7.41
CA ARG A 88 -2.47 -13.07 7.82
C ARG A 88 -1.93 -12.36 6.59
N VAL A 89 -2.26 -11.08 6.47
CA VAL A 89 -1.56 -10.13 5.61
C VAL A 89 -0.48 -9.41 6.43
N HIS A 90 0.60 -8.99 5.78
CA HIS A 90 1.73 -8.31 6.40
C HIS A 90 2.05 -7.03 5.62
N ALA A 91 2.37 -5.93 6.32
CA ALA A 91 3.07 -4.79 5.71
C ALA A 91 4.53 -5.19 5.53
N LEU A 92 5.12 -4.98 4.34
CA LEU A 92 6.41 -5.58 3.94
C LEU A 92 7.56 -4.58 3.76
N LEU A 93 7.57 -3.45 4.47
CA LEU A 93 8.72 -2.52 4.42
C LEU A 93 9.95 -3.09 5.16
N ASP A 94 9.74 -3.93 6.19
CA ASP A 94 10.79 -4.57 7.00
C ASP A 94 11.75 -5.47 6.20
N ARG A 95 11.34 -5.88 5.00
CA ARG A 95 12.18 -6.64 4.06
C ARG A 95 12.73 -5.80 2.93
N ALA A 96 11.93 -4.89 2.38
CA ALA A 96 12.32 -4.13 1.20
C ALA A 96 13.50 -3.19 1.50
N ALA A 97 13.48 -2.45 2.61
CA ALA A 97 14.54 -1.49 2.92
C ALA A 97 15.93 -2.16 3.15
N PRO A 98 16.05 -3.24 3.95
CA PRO A 98 17.30 -3.99 4.03
C PRO A 98 17.70 -4.64 2.70
N TYR A 99 16.73 -5.13 1.92
CA TYR A 99 17.01 -5.80 0.65
C TYR A 99 17.69 -4.87 -0.37
N ILE A 100 17.30 -3.59 -0.42
CA ILE A 100 17.94 -2.59 -1.28
C ILE A 100 19.22 -1.99 -0.66
N GLY A 101 19.65 -2.48 0.51
CA GLY A 101 20.86 -2.01 1.20
C GLY A 101 20.70 -0.65 1.89
N ALA A 102 19.48 -0.25 2.26
CA ALA A 102 19.26 1.02 2.97
C ALA A 102 19.96 1.05 4.34
N ASP A 103 20.08 -0.10 4.99
CA ASP A 103 20.83 -0.30 6.23
C ASP A 103 22.33 0.04 6.06
N LEU A 104 22.94 -0.32 4.93
CA LEU A 104 24.32 0.05 4.62
C LEU A 104 24.48 1.57 4.48
N ALA A 105 23.51 2.23 3.85
CA ALA A 105 23.49 3.69 3.74
C ALA A 105 23.38 4.34 5.14
N TRP A 106 22.44 3.91 5.97
CA TRP A 106 22.26 4.44 7.33
C TRP A 106 23.51 4.23 8.19
N ASN A 107 24.12 3.04 8.14
CA ASN A 107 25.33 2.70 8.89
C ASN A 107 26.56 3.52 8.45
N SER A 108 26.53 4.08 7.23
CA SER A 108 27.55 5.01 6.74
C SER A 108 27.20 6.49 6.99
N GLY A 109 26.09 6.77 7.68
CA GLY A 109 25.64 8.11 8.02
C GLY A 109 24.77 8.79 6.96
N LEU A 110 24.38 8.08 5.90
CA LEU A 110 23.50 8.59 4.85
C LEU A 110 22.04 8.31 5.20
N THR A 111 21.35 9.32 5.71
CA THR A 111 19.98 9.21 6.25
C THR A 111 18.98 10.13 5.55
N GLY A 112 19.43 10.89 4.54
CA GLY A 112 18.63 11.95 3.90
C GLY A 112 18.58 13.26 4.67
N ARG A 113 19.34 13.41 5.75
CA ARG A 113 19.45 14.68 6.48
C ARG A 113 19.84 15.83 5.55
N GLY A 114 19.05 16.92 5.59
CA GLY A 114 19.24 18.09 4.72
C GLY A 114 18.65 17.95 3.31
N VAL A 115 17.96 16.84 3.03
CA VAL A 115 17.21 16.61 1.79
C VAL A 115 15.73 16.83 2.04
N ARG A 116 15.06 17.55 1.15
CA ARG A 116 13.61 17.71 1.07
C ARG A 116 13.04 16.79 0.02
N ILE A 117 12.15 15.90 0.46
CA ILE A 117 11.41 14.97 -0.38
C ILE A 117 9.96 15.44 -0.46
N ALA A 118 9.49 15.73 -1.67
CA ALA A 118 8.09 16.05 -1.93
C ALA A 118 7.30 14.77 -2.23
N ILE A 119 6.22 14.57 -1.48
CA ILE A 119 5.24 13.51 -1.69
C ILE A 119 4.05 14.15 -2.40
N ILE A 120 3.88 13.82 -3.69
CA ILE A 120 2.84 14.35 -4.56
C ILE A 120 1.76 13.28 -4.70
N ASP A 121 0.76 13.28 -3.80
CA ASP A 121 -0.12 12.13 -3.58
C ASP A 121 -1.50 12.53 -2.98
N THR A 122 -2.13 11.62 -2.23
CA THR A 122 -3.42 11.75 -1.53
C THR A 122 -3.34 12.52 -0.21
N GLY A 123 -2.15 12.96 0.19
CA GLY A 123 -1.92 13.73 1.41
C GLY A 123 -1.01 13.00 2.40
N ILE A 124 -1.11 13.38 3.68
CA ILE A 124 -0.40 12.73 4.77
C ILE A 124 -1.27 12.69 6.03
N ASP A 125 -1.11 11.66 6.86
CA ASP A 125 -1.57 11.68 8.25
C ASP A 125 -0.70 12.67 9.07
N PRO A 126 -1.24 13.84 9.47
CA PRO A 126 -0.48 14.86 10.19
C PRO A 126 -0.09 14.44 11.61
N GLU A 127 -0.74 13.41 12.17
CA GLU A 127 -0.52 12.94 13.54
C GLU A 127 0.33 11.67 13.58
N HIS A 128 0.77 11.16 12.43
CA HIS A 128 1.54 9.93 12.38
C HIS A 128 2.91 10.12 13.06
N PRO A 129 3.22 9.32 14.10
CA PRO A 129 4.45 9.45 14.90
C PRO A 129 5.73 9.42 14.06
N ASP A 130 5.76 8.62 12.98
CA ASP A 130 6.96 8.48 12.15
C ASP A 130 7.33 9.74 11.37
N PHE A 131 6.46 10.75 11.26
CA PHE A 131 6.76 11.99 10.51
C PHE A 131 7.05 13.19 11.42
N ALA A 132 6.57 13.17 12.66
CA ALA A 132 6.81 14.19 13.68
C ALA A 132 6.81 15.63 13.11
N ASP A 133 7.81 16.44 13.46
CA ASP A 133 7.99 17.81 12.95
C ASP A 133 8.76 17.85 11.61
N ARG A 134 8.86 16.75 10.86
CA ARG A 134 9.59 16.71 9.59
C ARG A 134 8.73 17.05 8.38
N VAL A 135 7.41 17.13 8.52
CA VAL A 135 6.53 17.67 7.46
C VAL A 135 6.64 19.20 7.42
N THR A 136 7.56 19.74 6.64
CA THR A 136 7.97 21.16 6.72
C THR A 136 7.06 22.11 5.95
N ALA A 137 6.43 21.65 4.87
CA ALA A 137 5.41 22.40 4.15
C ALA A 137 4.35 21.46 3.56
N ALA A 138 3.13 21.98 3.36
CA ALA A 138 2.03 21.22 2.81
C ALA A 138 1.07 22.11 2.00
N VAL A 139 0.49 21.56 0.93
CA VAL A 139 -0.50 22.21 0.06
C VAL A 139 -1.51 21.19 -0.46
N THR A 140 -2.75 21.63 -0.72
CA THR A 140 -3.78 20.80 -1.38
C THR A 140 -4.28 21.49 -2.64
N TYR A 141 -4.31 20.74 -3.74
CA TYR A 141 -4.92 21.11 -5.02
C TYR A 141 -6.13 20.21 -5.34
N ALA A 142 -6.16 18.99 -4.77
CA ALA A 142 -7.28 18.07 -4.91
C ALA A 142 -8.61 18.68 -4.45
N GLU A 143 -9.72 18.18 -5.02
CA GLU A 143 -11.10 18.53 -4.65
C GLU A 143 -11.42 20.04 -4.74
N GLY A 144 -10.74 20.76 -5.65
CA GLY A 144 -10.88 22.22 -5.79
C GLY A 144 -10.23 23.00 -4.64
N GLY A 145 -9.32 22.36 -3.91
CA GLY A 145 -8.51 22.96 -2.86
C GLY A 145 -7.83 24.23 -3.35
N ARG A 146 -8.10 25.36 -2.69
CA ARG A 146 -7.37 26.62 -2.91
C ARG A 146 -6.38 26.82 -1.77
N VAL A 147 -5.12 27.04 -2.12
CA VAL A 147 -4.07 27.47 -1.18
C VAL A 147 -4.57 28.69 -0.41
N ARG A 148 -4.58 28.62 0.92
CA ARG A 148 -4.83 29.78 1.77
C ARG A 148 -3.47 30.35 2.19
N PRO A 149 -3.02 31.51 1.65
CA PRO A 149 -1.62 31.94 1.78
C PRO A 149 -1.16 32.35 3.20
N HIS A 150 -1.96 32.11 4.25
CA HIS A 150 -1.69 32.60 5.61
C HIS A 150 -2.11 31.61 6.72
N SER A 151 -2.26 30.32 6.40
CA SER A 151 -2.50 29.28 7.42
C SER A 151 -1.20 28.91 8.14
N SER A 152 -1.25 28.78 9.47
CA SER A 152 -0.16 28.18 10.25
C SER A 152 0.23 26.81 9.70
N ARG A 153 1.51 26.42 9.76
CA ARG A 153 2.03 25.10 9.32
C ARG A 153 1.12 23.93 9.72
N ARG A 154 0.71 23.86 10.99
CA ARG A 154 -0.22 22.83 11.47
C ARG A 154 -1.57 22.78 10.71
N ARG A 155 -2.14 23.94 10.36
CA ARG A 155 -3.38 24.03 9.58
C ARG A 155 -3.18 23.63 8.12
N LEU A 156 -2.00 23.93 7.55
CA LEU A 156 -1.66 23.49 6.19
C LEU A 156 -1.55 21.95 6.14
N ILE A 157 -0.84 21.35 7.09
CA ILE A 157 -0.71 19.88 7.16
C ILE A 157 -2.08 19.23 7.44
N GLN A 158 -2.91 19.82 8.30
CA GLN A 158 -4.29 19.36 8.50
C GLN A 158 -5.16 19.50 7.23
N SER A 159 -4.90 20.48 6.37
CA SER A 159 -5.62 20.62 5.09
C SER A 159 -5.17 19.61 4.03
N THR A 160 -4.06 18.92 4.27
CA THR A 160 -3.58 17.80 3.44
C THR A 160 -3.81 16.46 4.12
N LEU A 161 -4.82 16.37 5.00
CA LEU A 161 -5.18 15.11 5.64
C LEU A 161 -5.40 14.04 4.58
N ASP A 162 -4.75 12.90 4.79
CA ASP A 162 -4.90 11.75 3.91
C ASP A 162 -6.18 10.97 4.23
N GLY A 163 -7.24 11.17 3.44
CA GLY A 163 -8.47 10.39 3.55
C GLY A 163 -8.40 9.02 2.85
N ASN A 164 -7.33 8.73 2.11
CA ASN A 164 -7.14 7.48 1.38
C ASN A 164 -6.19 6.51 2.10
N GLY A 165 -5.06 7.02 2.57
CA GLY A 165 -3.96 6.30 3.22
C GLY A 165 -2.76 6.02 2.31
N HIS A 166 -2.90 6.19 0.99
CA HIS A 166 -1.84 5.91 0.02
C HIS A 166 -0.63 6.84 0.19
N GLY A 167 -0.86 8.15 0.33
CA GLY A 167 0.20 9.15 0.44
C GLY A 167 0.97 9.02 1.74
N THR A 168 0.27 8.74 2.84
CA THR A 168 0.87 8.40 4.13
C THR A 168 1.76 7.17 4.03
N HIS A 169 1.32 6.13 3.32
CA HIS A 169 2.11 4.93 3.12
C HIS A 169 3.37 5.19 2.26
N VAL A 170 3.25 5.96 1.18
CA VAL A 170 4.38 6.37 0.32
C VAL A 170 5.38 7.22 1.12
N ALA A 171 4.91 8.19 1.90
CA ALA A 171 5.74 9.01 2.78
C ALA A 171 6.49 8.16 3.82
N GLY A 172 5.84 7.13 4.37
CA GLY A 172 6.44 6.16 5.28
C GLY A 172 7.62 5.42 4.67
N ILE A 173 7.45 4.88 3.45
CA ILE A 173 8.52 4.20 2.71
C ILE A 173 9.68 5.15 2.42
N ALA A 174 9.39 6.36 1.95
CA ALA A 174 10.42 7.32 1.57
C ALA A 174 11.19 7.83 2.78
N ALA A 175 10.49 8.25 3.85
CA ALA A 175 11.07 9.08 4.90
C ALA A 175 10.53 8.81 6.31
N GLY A 176 9.77 7.75 6.57
CA GLY A 176 9.36 7.40 7.94
C GLY A 176 10.57 7.10 8.83
N ASP A 177 10.65 7.67 10.04
CA ASP A 177 11.80 7.42 10.93
C ASP A 177 11.73 6.04 11.62
N GLY A 178 10.56 5.40 11.56
CA GLY A 178 10.26 4.10 12.16
C GLY A 178 10.01 4.17 13.67
N SER A 179 9.83 5.35 14.27
CA SER A 179 9.68 5.52 15.72
C SER A 179 8.49 4.72 16.30
N ALA A 180 7.36 4.65 15.59
CA ALA A 180 6.19 3.87 16.01
C ALA A 180 6.43 2.35 16.01
N SER A 181 7.44 1.90 15.28
CA SER A 181 7.77 0.50 15.07
C SER A 181 9.12 0.11 15.66
N GLN A 182 9.71 0.98 16.50
CA GLN A 182 11.05 0.79 17.07
C GLN A 182 12.13 0.56 15.98
N GLY A 183 11.96 1.20 14.82
CA GLY A 183 12.86 1.12 13.66
C GLY A 183 12.55 0.00 12.68
N LEU A 184 11.58 -0.88 12.96
CA LEU A 184 11.26 -2.02 12.10
C LEU A 184 10.77 -1.61 10.70
N TYR A 185 9.97 -0.55 10.62
CA TYR A 185 9.43 0.00 9.37
C TYR A 185 10.03 1.36 9.04
N ARG A 186 11.33 1.52 9.31
CA ARG A 186 12.07 2.73 8.94
C ARG A 186 12.13 2.86 7.41
N GLY A 187 11.76 4.04 6.91
CA GLY A 187 11.87 4.42 5.51
C GLY A 187 13.30 4.68 5.06
N VAL A 188 13.51 4.82 3.76
CA VAL A 188 14.85 4.88 3.13
C VAL A 188 15.66 6.10 3.58
N ALA A 189 15.02 7.27 3.70
CA ALA A 189 15.64 8.53 4.10
C ALA A 189 15.01 9.05 5.40
N PRO A 190 15.27 8.39 6.55
CA PRO A 190 14.53 8.61 7.81
C PRO A 190 14.74 9.99 8.43
N GLU A 191 15.74 10.76 7.98
CA GLU A 191 16.02 12.11 8.48
C GLU A 191 15.75 13.21 7.44
N ALA A 192 15.14 12.86 6.30
CA ALA A 192 14.70 13.83 5.32
C ALA A 192 13.55 14.70 5.84
N GLU A 193 13.50 15.93 5.33
CA GLU A 193 12.34 16.81 5.43
C GLU A 193 11.29 16.38 4.40
N ILE A 194 10.01 16.44 4.78
CA ILE A 194 8.89 15.98 3.96
C ILE A 194 8.07 17.20 3.55
N LEU A 195 7.87 17.37 2.25
CA LEU A 195 6.93 18.32 1.66
C LEU A 195 5.72 17.53 1.15
N VAL A 196 4.50 18.01 1.37
CA VAL A 196 3.28 17.27 1.00
C VAL A 196 2.43 18.08 0.05
N ALA A 197 2.23 17.60 -1.17
CA ALA A 197 1.24 18.13 -2.08
C ALA A 197 0.10 17.11 -2.25
N LYS A 198 -1.07 17.40 -1.66
CA LYS A 198 -2.29 16.62 -1.89
C LYS A 198 -2.86 17.00 -3.26
N VAL A 199 -2.61 16.16 -4.25
CA VAL A 199 -3.09 16.31 -5.64
C VAL A 199 -4.11 15.24 -6.02
N LEU A 200 -4.25 14.21 -5.18
CA LEU A 200 -5.27 13.18 -5.30
C LEU A 200 -6.35 13.34 -4.22
N ALA A 201 -7.61 13.19 -4.62
CA ALA A 201 -8.77 13.15 -3.74
C ALA A 201 -8.77 11.88 -2.88
N ASP A 202 -9.73 11.77 -1.95
CA ASP A 202 -9.76 10.67 -0.99
C ASP A 202 -10.10 9.31 -1.63
N ASP A 203 -10.62 9.30 -2.86
CA ASP A 203 -10.79 8.09 -3.66
C ASP A 203 -9.52 7.65 -4.42
N GLY A 204 -8.43 8.42 -4.32
CA GLY A 204 -7.15 8.17 -4.98
C GLY A 204 -7.06 8.68 -6.42
N SER A 205 -8.07 9.43 -6.90
CA SER A 205 -8.08 10.03 -8.23
C SER A 205 -7.66 11.51 -8.20
N GLY A 206 -7.16 12.03 -9.32
CA GLY A 206 -6.84 13.44 -9.46
C GLY A 206 -6.50 13.81 -10.90
N ASP A 207 -6.58 15.11 -11.21
CA ASP A 207 -6.33 15.61 -12.55
C ASP A 207 -4.83 15.90 -12.76
N ALA A 208 -4.35 15.71 -13.99
CA ALA A 208 -2.95 16.00 -14.33
C ALA A 208 -2.58 17.46 -14.03
N SER A 209 -3.53 18.40 -14.12
CA SER A 209 -3.32 19.81 -13.74
C SER A 209 -3.00 19.99 -12.26
N ASP A 210 -3.60 19.19 -11.39
CA ASP A 210 -3.35 19.27 -9.94
C ASP A 210 -1.96 18.71 -9.62
N VAL A 211 -1.57 17.63 -10.31
CA VAL A 211 -0.21 17.06 -10.22
C VAL A 211 0.84 18.07 -10.69
N ILE A 212 0.60 18.74 -11.82
CA ILE A 212 1.44 19.83 -12.34
C ILE A 212 1.60 20.94 -11.30
N ALA A 213 0.50 21.43 -10.73
CA ALA A 213 0.54 22.48 -9.72
C ALA A 213 1.28 22.03 -8.45
N GLY A 214 1.14 20.77 -8.05
CA GLY A 214 1.88 20.17 -6.94
C GLY A 214 3.39 20.10 -7.19
N LEU A 215 3.80 19.75 -8.41
CA LEU A 215 5.21 19.71 -8.84
C LEU A 215 5.85 21.11 -8.85
N GLU A 216 5.16 22.11 -9.41
CA GLU A 216 5.62 23.50 -9.42
C GLU A 216 5.81 24.00 -7.98
N TRP A 217 4.79 23.80 -7.12
CA TRP A 217 4.88 24.14 -5.72
C TRP A 217 6.04 23.45 -5.01
N ALA A 218 6.27 22.16 -5.27
CA ALA A 218 7.37 21.41 -4.65
C ALA A 218 8.73 22.00 -5.03
N MET A 219 8.92 22.36 -6.31
CA MET A 219 10.13 23.03 -6.78
C MET A 219 10.31 24.40 -6.09
N GLU A 220 9.25 25.19 -5.95
CA GLU A 220 9.27 26.48 -5.24
C GLU A 220 9.62 26.33 -3.75
N GLN A 221 9.20 25.23 -3.12
CA GLN A 221 9.58 24.90 -1.74
C GLN A 221 11.02 24.37 -1.61
N GLY A 222 11.75 24.24 -2.72
CA GLY A 222 13.11 23.74 -2.76
C GLY A 222 13.20 22.24 -2.53
N ALA A 223 12.22 21.47 -3.01
CA ALA A 223 12.34 20.01 -3.08
C ALA A 223 13.59 19.62 -3.89
N GLN A 224 14.32 18.61 -3.42
CA GLN A 224 15.42 18.00 -4.19
C GLN A 224 14.98 16.68 -4.83
N VAL A 225 13.96 16.04 -4.25
CA VAL A 225 13.35 14.81 -4.76
C VAL A 225 11.84 14.97 -4.77
N ALA A 226 11.16 14.54 -5.84
CA ALA A 226 9.71 14.41 -5.89
C ALA A 226 9.31 12.95 -6.14
N CYS A 227 8.38 12.43 -5.35
CA CYS A 227 7.85 11.08 -5.48
C CYS A 227 6.40 11.13 -5.95
N LEU A 228 6.16 10.55 -7.13
CA LEU A 228 4.85 10.43 -7.77
C LEU A 228 4.49 8.95 -7.86
N SER A 229 3.81 8.43 -6.83
CA SER A 229 3.28 7.06 -6.84
C SER A 229 1.91 7.00 -7.53
N LEU A 230 1.82 7.63 -8.70
CA LEU A 230 0.61 7.83 -9.48
C LEU A 230 0.95 7.82 -10.97
N GLY A 231 -0.07 7.68 -11.81
CA GLY A 231 0.11 7.73 -13.26
C GLY A 231 -1.16 7.42 -14.03
N GLY A 232 -1.13 7.77 -15.32
CA GLY A 232 -2.16 7.42 -16.28
C GLY A 232 -2.13 5.93 -16.63
N SER A 233 -3.32 5.36 -16.86
CA SER A 233 -3.48 3.94 -17.18
C SER A 233 -3.20 3.60 -18.65
N GLN A 234 -3.11 4.61 -19.53
CA GLN A 234 -2.82 4.47 -20.95
C GLN A 234 -1.34 4.70 -21.22
N ALA A 235 -0.79 3.92 -22.16
CA ALA A 235 0.57 4.12 -22.63
C ALA A 235 0.73 5.54 -23.19
N GLY A 236 1.83 6.20 -22.83
CA GLY A 236 2.15 7.54 -23.32
C GLY A 236 3.45 7.55 -24.12
N ASP A 237 3.64 8.57 -24.94
CA ASP A 237 4.88 8.83 -25.69
C ASP A 237 5.79 9.87 -25.01
N GLY A 238 5.43 10.32 -23.81
CA GLY A 238 6.16 11.31 -23.03
C GLY A 238 5.91 12.76 -23.46
N THR A 239 5.01 13.02 -24.41
CA THR A 239 4.77 14.36 -24.96
C THR A 239 3.59 15.10 -24.33
N ASP A 240 2.89 14.48 -23.39
CA ASP A 240 1.82 15.15 -22.64
C ASP A 240 2.37 16.24 -21.71
N ALA A 241 1.49 17.14 -21.27
CA ALA A 241 1.88 18.31 -20.47
C ALA A 241 2.55 17.93 -19.13
N LEU A 242 2.10 16.85 -18.48
CA LEU A 242 2.66 16.42 -17.21
C LEU A 242 4.05 15.81 -17.41
N SER A 243 4.23 14.97 -18.44
CA SER A 243 5.54 14.42 -18.80
C SER A 243 6.54 15.51 -19.21
N THR A 244 6.11 16.47 -20.04
CA THR A 244 6.95 17.60 -20.47
C THR A 244 7.40 18.44 -19.28
N LEU A 245 6.50 18.75 -18.34
CA LEU A 245 6.87 19.48 -17.12
C LEU A 245 7.84 18.69 -16.25
N CYS A 246 7.65 17.38 -16.12
CA CYS A 246 8.58 16.53 -15.37
C CYS A 246 10.00 16.59 -15.97
N ASP A 247 10.11 16.57 -17.30
CA ASP A 247 11.41 16.71 -17.98
C ASP A 247 12.03 18.08 -17.68
N GLU A 248 11.27 19.17 -17.82
CA GLU A 248 11.77 20.53 -17.54
C GLU A 248 12.22 20.74 -16.09
N LEU A 249 11.49 20.17 -15.12
CA LEU A 249 11.84 20.27 -13.70
C LEU A 249 13.06 19.39 -13.37
N SER A 250 13.18 18.24 -14.03
CA SER A 250 14.35 17.36 -13.89
C SER A 250 15.62 18.04 -14.40
N GLU A 251 15.54 18.72 -15.55
CA GLU A 251 16.64 19.53 -16.09
C GLU A 251 17.03 20.71 -15.17
N LYS A 252 16.09 21.21 -14.34
CA LYS A 252 16.34 22.23 -13.30
C LYS A 252 16.89 21.65 -11.99
N GLY A 253 17.12 20.34 -11.92
CA GLY A 253 17.78 19.66 -10.80
C GLY A 253 16.84 18.97 -9.80
N LEU A 254 15.55 18.86 -10.10
CA LEU A 254 14.62 18.06 -9.29
C LEU A 254 14.73 16.57 -9.67
N VAL A 255 15.08 15.69 -8.73
CA VAL A 255 15.03 14.25 -9.01
C VAL A 255 13.58 13.77 -8.91
N ILE A 256 12.99 13.36 -10.03
CA ILE A 256 11.59 12.90 -10.06
C ILE A 256 11.55 11.38 -10.18
N CYS A 257 10.99 10.72 -9.17
CA CYS A 257 10.73 9.28 -9.15
C CYS A 257 9.24 9.03 -9.39
N VAL A 258 8.91 8.27 -10.44
CA VAL A 258 7.53 8.00 -10.87
C VAL A 258 7.27 6.50 -10.90
N ALA A 259 6.09 6.07 -10.47
CA ALA A 259 5.68 4.67 -10.66
C ALA A 259 5.53 4.34 -12.15
N ALA A 260 6.07 3.20 -12.60
CA ALA A 260 5.92 2.75 -13.99
C ALA A 260 4.45 2.45 -14.36
N GLY A 261 3.64 2.11 -13.36
CA GLY A 261 2.24 1.74 -13.51
C GLY A 261 1.96 0.27 -13.20
N ASN A 262 0.66 -0.03 -13.05
CA ASN A 262 0.16 -1.35 -12.66
C ASN A 262 -0.64 -2.03 -13.79
N SER A 263 -0.34 -1.68 -15.05
CA SER A 263 -1.06 -2.14 -16.25
C SER A 263 -0.34 -3.28 -17.00
N GLY A 264 0.69 -3.86 -16.39
CA GLY A 264 1.43 -5.01 -16.92
C GLY A 264 0.58 -6.28 -17.05
N PRO A 265 1.16 -7.39 -17.54
CA PRO A 265 2.58 -7.58 -17.89
C PRO A 265 2.89 -7.31 -19.37
N ARG A 266 1.92 -6.81 -20.16
CA ARG A 266 2.12 -6.60 -21.60
C ARG A 266 3.14 -5.47 -21.84
N PRO A 267 3.98 -5.58 -22.89
CA PRO A 267 4.83 -4.46 -23.31
C PRO A 267 4.01 -3.23 -23.70
N GLY A 268 4.60 -2.05 -23.54
CA GLY A 268 3.98 -0.77 -23.88
C GLY A 268 2.85 -0.40 -22.91
N THR A 269 3.06 -0.60 -21.61
CA THR A 269 2.06 -0.31 -20.56
C THR A 269 2.48 0.82 -19.61
N ILE A 270 3.59 1.48 -19.89
CA ILE A 270 4.09 2.65 -19.15
C ILE A 270 3.34 3.89 -19.64
N GLY A 271 2.61 4.53 -18.73
CA GLY A 271 1.84 5.75 -19.00
C GLY A 271 2.48 7.01 -18.40
N PRO A 272 1.92 8.20 -18.67
CA PRO A 272 2.38 9.45 -18.08
C PRO A 272 2.23 9.49 -16.55
N PRO A 273 3.14 10.16 -15.80
CA PRO A 273 4.41 10.72 -16.25
C PRO A 273 5.54 9.69 -16.35
N GLY A 274 5.29 8.40 -16.11
CA GLY A 274 6.33 7.36 -16.15
C GLY A 274 6.97 7.14 -17.54
N CYS A 275 6.40 7.71 -18.61
CA CYS A 275 7.00 7.73 -19.95
C CYS A 275 7.78 9.00 -20.28
N ALA A 276 7.88 9.96 -19.35
CA ALA A 276 8.75 11.13 -19.48
C ALA A 276 10.22 10.69 -19.60
N ARG A 277 11.05 11.49 -20.28
CA ARG A 277 12.42 11.09 -20.68
C ARG A 277 13.41 11.19 -19.52
N GLU A 278 13.28 12.22 -18.69
CA GLU A 278 14.27 12.58 -17.66
C GLU A 278 13.90 12.06 -16.27
N VAL A 279 12.71 11.45 -16.11
CA VAL A 279 12.27 10.90 -14.82
C VAL A 279 12.86 9.51 -14.56
N ILE A 280 12.89 9.13 -13.29
CA ILE A 280 13.22 7.78 -12.86
C ILE A 280 11.92 6.98 -12.77
N SER A 281 11.63 6.19 -13.79
CA SER A 281 10.45 5.31 -13.82
C SER A 281 10.73 4.00 -13.10
N VAL A 282 9.98 3.73 -12.03
CA VAL A 282 10.23 2.64 -11.09
C VAL A 282 9.20 1.53 -11.27
N GLY A 283 9.67 0.35 -11.68
CA GLY A 283 8.88 -0.88 -11.69
C GLY A 283 8.85 -1.58 -10.33
N ALA A 284 7.90 -2.49 -10.15
CA ALA A 284 7.76 -3.28 -8.93
C ALA A 284 8.36 -4.68 -9.08
N ALA A 285 9.03 -5.15 -8.04
CA ALA A 285 9.55 -6.51 -7.97
C ALA A 285 9.27 -7.15 -6.61
N ASP A 286 9.09 -8.46 -6.60
CA ASP A 286 8.89 -9.23 -5.38
C ASP A 286 10.20 -9.32 -4.59
N THR A 287 10.12 -9.04 -3.29
CA THR A 287 11.21 -9.34 -2.37
C THR A 287 11.25 -10.85 -2.14
N PRO A 288 12.37 -11.55 -2.42
CA PRO A 288 12.46 -12.99 -2.21
C PRO A 288 12.14 -13.37 -0.76
N ARG A 289 11.33 -14.41 -0.55
CA ARG A 289 10.96 -14.87 0.81
C ARG A 289 12.14 -15.49 1.59
N ASN A 290 13.15 -15.98 0.88
CA ASN A 290 14.33 -16.65 1.44
C ASN A 290 15.63 -16.07 0.84
N GLU A 291 16.72 -16.13 1.60
CA GLU A 291 18.07 -15.81 1.12
C GLU A 291 18.42 -16.68 -0.11
N GLY A 292 18.82 -16.05 -1.21
CA GLY A 292 19.13 -16.72 -2.48
C GLY A 292 17.94 -16.92 -3.45
N GLY A 293 16.73 -16.45 -3.10
CA GLY A 293 15.60 -16.46 -4.04
C GLY A 293 15.78 -15.46 -5.19
N THR A 294 15.21 -15.78 -6.36
CA THR A 294 15.26 -14.90 -7.53
C THR A 294 14.29 -13.73 -7.37
N VAL A 295 14.78 -12.51 -7.63
CA VAL A 295 13.91 -11.34 -7.79
C VAL A 295 13.09 -11.53 -9.05
N ARG A 296 11.77 -11.41 -8.92
CA ARG A 296 10.86 -11.43 -10.04
C ARG A 296 10.18 -10.08 -10.13
N VAL A 297 10.19 -9.51 -11.33
CA VAL A 297 9.39 -8.31 -11.60
C VAL A 297 7.92 -8.72 -11.47
N ALA A 298 7.15 -7.95 -10.70
CA ALA A 298 5.76 -8.25 -10.40
C ALA A 298 4.93 -8.30 -11.70
N ASP A 299 3.91 -9.16 -11.73
CA ASP A 299 3.08 -9.35 -12.92
C ASP A 299 2.31 -8.08 -13.31
N PHE A 300 1.89 -7.30 -12.32
CA PHE A 300 1.18 -6.03 -12.56
C PHE A 300 2.11 -4.91 -13.03
N SER A 301 3.43 -5.00 -12.77
CA SER A 301 4.36 -3.91 -13.08
C SER A 301 4.39 -3.66 -14.59
N SER A 302 4.09 -2.43 -14.98
CA SER A 302 4.15 -1.98 -16.37
C SER A 302 5.56 -2.12 -16.95
N ARG A 303 5.64 -2.39 -18.27
CA ARG A 303 6.85 -2.63 -19.08
C ARG A 303 6.66 -2.20 -20.52
#